data_AF-A0AAU9KV68-F1
#
_entry.id   AF-A0AAU9KV68-F1
#
_cell.length_a   1.000
_cell.length_b   1.000
_cell.length_c   1.000
_cell.angle_alpha   90.00
_cell.angle_beta   90.00
_cell.angle_gamma   90.00
#
_symmetry.space_group_name_H-M   'P 1'
#
loop_
_entity.id
_entity.type
_entity.pdbx_description
1 polymer ?
#
loop_
_entity_poly.entity_id
_entity_poly.type
_entity_poly.pdbx_seq_one_letter_code
_entity_poly.pdbx_strand_id
1 'polypeptide(L)'
;MITWKAHKEPIQINDAKFSGLHFIQVGWAVLRGINLASEDANYCPMNSPNVMMSTSLQSYYKVTLELQDNIADQDLQVGVLTDFVVSSHDAITDAYCNLIHEVLVEED
;
A
#
# COMPACT_ATOMS: atom_id res chain seq x y z
N MET A 1 -0.33 -8.82 -11.02
CA MET A 1 -0.95 -8.80 -9.68
C MET A 1 0.07 -9.33 -8.70
N ILE A 2 0.34 -8.58 -7.63
CA ILE A 2 1.30 -8.95 -6.59
C ILE A 2 0.48 -9.28 -5.34
N THR A 3 0.80 -10.39 -4.68
CA THR A 3 0.18 -10.80 -3.41
C THR A 3 1.27 -11.05 -2.38
N TRP A 4 1.05 -10.68 -1.12
CA TRP A 4 2.04 -10.89 -0.08
C TRP A 4 1.42 -11.29 1.25
N LYS A 5 2.24 -11.97 2.06
CA LYS A 5 2.02 -12.24 3.47
C LYS A 5 3.32 -11.94 4.21
N ALA A 6 3.26 -11.09 5.23
CA ALA A 6 4.40 -10.72 6.05
C ALA A 6 4.08 -10.95 7.53
N HIS A 7 5.07 -11.41 8.27
CA HIS A 7 5.04 -11.53 9.72
C HIS A 7 5.99 -10.48 10.29
N LYS A 8 5.53 -9.70 11.27
CA LYS A 8 6.36 -8.69 11.96
C LYS A 8 6.23 -8.84 13.47
N GLU A 9 7.37 -8.91 14.14
CA GLU A 9 7.49 -8.92 15.59
C GLU A 9 8.30 -7.68 15.99
N PRO A 10 7.62 -6.54 16.23
CA PRO A 10 8.31 -5.30 16.55
C PRO A 10 8.86 -5.38 17.97
N ILE A 11 10.17 -5.15 18.08
CA ILE A 11 10.86 -4.99 19.36
C ILE A 11 10.59 -3.58 19.94
N GLN A 12 10.33 -2.60 19.06
CA GLN A 12 10.06 -1.21 19.42
C GLN A 12 9.18 -0.52 18.36
N ILE A 13 8.21 0.30 18.80
CA ILE A 13 7.36 1.18 17.97
C ILE A 13 7.28 2.53 18.71
N ASN A 14 7.55 3.64 18.03
CA ASN A 14 7.46 4.99 18.61
C ASN A 14 8.16 5.11 19.97
N ASP A 15 9.41 4.63 20.02
CA ASP A 15 10.26 4.54 21.22
C ASP A 15 9.77 3.61 22.35
N ALA A 16 8.55 3.10 22.28
CA ALA A 16 8.04 2.11 23.23
C ALA A 16 8.51 0.70 22.86
N LYS A 17 9.05 -0.03 23.85
CA LYS A 17 9.50 -1.42 23.68
C LYS A 17 8.34 -2.37 23.87
N PHE A 18 8.25 -3.37 23.01
CA PHE A 18 7.18 -4.36 23.03
C PHE A 18 7.75 -5.77 23.10
N SER A 19 7.00 -6.66 23.76
CA SER A 19 7.22 -8.10 23.74
C SER A 19 5.88 -8.81 23.57
N GLY A 20 5.87 -9.89 22.79
CA GLY A 20 4.67 -10.71 22.57
C GLY A 20 3.65 -10.13 21.57
N LEU A 21 4.00 -9.08 20.81
CA LEU A 21 3.16 -8.58 19.71
C LEU A 21 3.56 -9.25 18.39
N HIS A 22 2.63 -9.99 17.79
CA HIS A 22 2.82 -10.59 16.47
C HIS A 22 1.85 -9.97 15.48
N PHE A 23 2.38 -9.32 14.44
CA PHE A 23 1.57 -8.75 13.39
C PHE A 23 1.62 -9.63 12.15
N ILE A 24 0.44 -9.99 11.64
CA ILE A 24 0.27 -10.67 10.36
C ILE A 24 -0.31 -9.67 9.39
N GLN A 25 0.44 -9.40 8.33
CA GLN A 25 0.00 -8.58 7.23
C GLN A 25 -0.26 -9.46 6.01
N VAL A 26 -1.40 -9.30 5.37
CA VAL A 26 -1.72 -9.91 4.07
C VAL A 26 -2.22 -8.84 3.13
N GLY A 27 -1.91 -8.96 1.84
CA GLY A 27 -2.39 -7.98 0.88
C GLY A 27 -2.22 -8.39 -0.56
N TRP A 28 -2.81 -7.59 -1.44
CA TRP A 28 -2.65 -7.68 -2.88
C TRP A 28 -2.63 -6.28 -3.52
N ALA A 29 -1.96 -6.19 -4.66
CA ALA A 29 -1.89 -5.01 -5.49
C ALA A 29 -1.96 -5.36 -6.98
N VAL A 30 -2.64 -4.53 -7.75
CA VAL A 30 -2.84 -4.69 -9.18
C VAL A 30 -2.58 -3.36 -9.87
N LEU A 31 -1.67 -3.37 -10.84
CA LEU A 31 -1.46 -2.28 -11.79
C LEU A 31 -2.23 -2.56 -13.08
N ARG A 32 -2.89 -1.54 -13.63
CA ARG A 32 -3.60 -1.61 -14.92
C ARG A 32 -3.41 -0.32 -15.70
N GLY A 33 -3.04 -0.43 -16.97
CA GLY A 33 -3.17 0.68 -17.92
C GLY A 33 -4.65 1.04 -18.12
N ILE A 34 -4.93 2.33 -18.10
CA ILE A 34 -6.25 2.93 -18.31
C ILE A 34 -6.14 4.01 -19.39
N ASN A 35 -7.13 4.03 -20.28
CA ASN A 35 -7.26 5.04 -21.31
C ASN A 35 -8.09 6.20 -20.77
N LEU A 36 -7.48 7.37 -20.63
CA LEU A 36 -8.19 8.59 -20.29
C LEU A 36 -8.70 9.23 -21.59
N ALA A 37 -10.02 9.43 -21.68
CA ALA A 37 -10.62 10.19 -22.77
C ALA A 37 -10.25 11.67 -22.60
N SER A 38 -9.61 12.26 -23.60
CA SER A 38 -9.34 13.70 -23.64
C SER A 38 -10.65 14.47 -23.79
N GLU A 39 -10.96 15.38 -22.86
CA GLU A 39 -12.13 16.27 -22.92
C GLU A 39 -12.01 17.33 -24.05
N ASP A 40 -10.83 17.48 -24.66
CA ASP A 40 -10.56 18.49 -25.70
C ASP A 40 -10.90 18.04 -27.13
N ALA A 41 -11.61 16.93 -27.30
CA ALA A 41 -11.94 16.36 -28.62
C ALA A 41 -12.91 17.20 -29.50
N ASN A 42 -13.32 18.40 -29.06
CA ASN A 42 -14.23 19.27 -29.82
C ASN A 42 -13.54 20.23 -30.82
N TYR A 43 -12.21 20.29 -30.87
CA TYR A 43 -11.50 21.17 -31.81
C TYR A 43 -10.30 20.47 -32.49
N CYS A 44 -10.56 19.53 -33.42
CA CYS A 44 -9.82 19.40 -34.69
C CYS A 44 -10.34 18.20 -35.51
N PRO A 45 -10.52 18.35 -36.84
CA PRO A 45 -10.96 17.27 -37.71
C PRO A 45 -9.78 16.38 -38.17
N MET A 46 -10.03 15.06 -38.19
CA MET A 46 -9.26 13.99 -38.83
C MET A 46 -7.88 13.59 -38.22
N ASN A 47 -7.88 12.37 -37.66
CA ASN A 47 -6.78 11.38 -37.66
C ASN A 47 -5.75 11.34 -36.50
N SER A 48 -6.18 11.48 -35.25
CA SER A 48 -5.50 10.78 -34.14
C SER A 48 -6.46 10.53 -32.98
N PRO A 49 -6.61 9.29 -32.47
CA PRO A 49 -7.23 9.10 -31.18
C PRO A 49 -6.20 9.57 -30.14
N ASN A 50 -6.26 10.84 -29.73
CA ASN A 50 -5.51 11.35 -28.57
C ASN A 50 -6.05 10.70 -27.29
N VAL A 51 -5.74 9.43 -27.11
CA VAL A 51 -6.03 8.66 -25.90
C VAL A 51 -4.81 8.81 -25.02
N MET A 52 -4.96 9.53 -23.91
CA MET A 52 -3.90 9.63 -22.91
C MET A 52 -3.86 8.31 -22.13
N MET A 53 -2.74 7.59 -22.24
CA MET A 53 -2.49 6.40 -21.44
C MET A 53 -2.12 6.83 -20.01
N SER A 54 -2.75 6.22 -19.01
CA SER A 54 -2.45 6.42 -17.60
C SER A 54 -2.40 5.05 -16.92
N THR A 55 -1.69 4.94 -15.80
CA THR A 55 -1.58 3.68 -15.04
C THR A 55 -2.31 3.82 -13.72
N SER A 56 -3.25 2.91 -13.46
CA SER A 56 -3.99 2.82 -12.20
C SER A 56 -3.40 1.75 -11.29
N LEU A 57 -3.28 2.07 -9.99
CA LEU A 57 -2.94 1.12 -8.92
C LEU A 57 -4.16 0.89 -8.05
N GLN A 58 -4.52 -0.38 -7.86
CA GLN A 58 -5.48 -0.81 -6.85
C GLN A 58 -4.78 -1.72 -5.87
N SER A 59 -4.91 -1.43 -4.58
CA SER A 59 -4.31 -2.25 -3.53
C SER A 59 -5.29 -2.47 -2.39
N TYR A 60 -5.09 -3.60 -1.70
CA TYR A 60 -5.77 -3.96 -0.47
C TYR A 60 -4.74 -4.60 0.44
N TYR A 61 -4.80 -4.27 1.72
CA TYR A 61 -4.07 -5.02 2.72
C TYR A 61 -4.87 -5.06 4.03
N LYS A 62 -4.58 -6.09 4.83
CA LYS A 62 -5.11 -6.32 6.15
C LYS A 62 -3.96 -6.61 7.08
N VAL A 63 -3.94 -5.94 8.22
CA VAL A 63 -3.06 -6.23 9.34
C VAL A 63 -3.89 -6.83 10.47
N THR A 64 -3.39 -7.91 11.06
CA THR A 64 -3.98 -8.55 12.25
C THR A 64 -2.91 -8.60 13.33
N LEU A 65 -3.25 -8.13 14.52
CA LEU A 65 -2.41 -8.27 15.71
C LEU A 65 -2.83 -9.52 16.46
N GLU A 66 -1.88 -10.40 16.70
CA GLU A 66 -1.97 -11.53 17.61
C GLU A 66 -1.16 -11.19 18.87
N LEU A 67 -1.84 -11.23 20.01
CA LEU A 67 -1.26 -10.96 21.33
C LEU A 67 -0.89 -12.30 21.96
N GLN A 68 0.32 -12.43 22.50
CA GLN A 68 0.63 -13.53 23.39
C GLN A 68 -0.06 -13.34 24.76
N ASP A 69 -0.36 -14.45 25.44
CA ASP A 69 -1.17 -14.53 26.67
C ASP A 69 -0.63 -13.72 27.89
N ASN A 70 0.55 -13.12 27.77
CA ASN A 70 1.33 -12.50 28.84
C ASN A 70 1.33 -10.96 28.80
N ILE A 71 0.42 -10.31 28.06
CA ILE A 71 0.37 -8.84 27.94
C ILE A 71 -0.65 -8.24 28.92
N ALA A 72 -0.18 -7.33 29.78
CA ALA A 72 -0.92 -6.83 30.93
C ALA A 72 -1.83 -5.61 30.67
N ASP A 73 -1.80 -4.98 29.49
CA ASP A 73 -2.43 -3.67 29.26
C ASP A 73 -3.09 -3.55 27.88
N GLN A 74 -4.43 -3.48 27.84
CA GLN A 74 -5.24 -3.52 26.60
C GLN A 74 -5.37 -2.17 25.88
N ASP A 75 -5.36 -1.04 26.59
CA ASP A 75 -5.51 0.28 25.95
C ASP A 75 -4.21 0.70 25.23
N LEU A 76 -3.06 0.32 25.80
CA LEU A 76 -1.76 0.46 25.14
C LEU A 76 -1.71 -0.35 23.83
N GLN A 77 -2.46 -1.46 23.70
CA GLN A 77 -2.47 -2.32 22.51
C GLN A 77 -3.16 -1.67 21.31
N VAL A 78 -4.26 -0.94 21.52
CA VAL A 78 -5.02 -0.30 20.43
C VAL A 78 -4.25 0.87 19.83
N GLY A 79 -3.60 1.68 20.67
CA GLY A 79 -2.72 2.76 20.20
C GLY A 79 -1.58 2.21 19.35
N VAL A 80 -0.94 1.13 19.82
CA VAL A 80 0.21 0.52 19.13
C VAL A 80 -0.18 -0.18 17.83
N LEU A 81 -1.35 -0.85 17.80
CA LEU A 81 -1.90 -1.39 16.56
C LEU A 81 -2.14 -0.27 15.54
N THR A 82 -2.69 0.86 15.98
CA THR A 82 -2.94 2.02 15.12
C THR A 82 -1.64 2.57 14.55
N ASP A 83 -0.65 2.81 15.40
CA ASP A 83 0.67 3.32 15.00
C ASP A 83 1.38 2.37 14.03
N PHE A 84 1.32 1.06 14.29
CA PHE A 84 1.89 0.06 13.41
C PHE A 84 1.19 0.01 12.05
N VAL A 85 -0.14 0.09 12.03
CA VAL A 85 -0.94 0.09 10.79
C VAL A 85 -0.62 1.33 9.96
N VAL A 86 -0.56 2.52 10.58
CA VAL A 86 -0.20 3.76 9.90
C VAL A 86 1.22 3.68 9.34
N SER A 87 2.21 3.30 10.14
CA SER A 87 3.60 3.15 9.69
C SER A 87 3.74 2.12 8.57
N SER A 88 2.99 1.02 8.65
CA SER A 88 2.99 0.02 7.58
C SER A 88 2.33 0.56 6.31
N HIS A 89 1.26 1.34 6.43
CA HIS A 89 0.59 1.96 5.29
C HIS A 89 1.54 2.86 4.51
N ASP A 90 2.27 3.73 5.20
CA ASP A 90 3.22 4.66 4.59
C ASP A 90 4.33 3.88 3.86
N ALA A 91 4.94 2.90 4.53
CA ALA A 91 6.01 2.09 3.93
C ALA A 91 5.54 1.28 2.70
N ILE A 92 4.32 0.74 2.74
CA ILE A 92 3.73 0.02 1.61
C ILE A 92 3.45 0.98 0.45
N THR A 93 2.91 2.16 0.75
CA THR A 93 2.59 3.18 -0.26
C THR A 93 3.85 3.66 -0.96
N ASP A 94 4.90 3.96 -0.21
CA ASP A 94 6.20 4.33 -0.76
C ASP A 94 6.80 3.22 -1.65
N ALA A 95 6.75 1.96 -1.19
CA ALA A 95 7.21 0.83 -1.98
C ALA A 95 6.44 0.69 -3.30
N TYR A 96 5.12 0.93 -3.29
CA TYR A 96 4.31 0.91 -4.51
C TYR A 96 4.55 2.11 -5.42
N CYS A 97 4.73 3.31 -4.88
CA CYS A 97 5.10 4.49 -5.65
C CYS A 97 6.43 4.25 -6.38
N ASN A 98 7.41 3.67 -5.70
CA ASN A 98 8.70 3.31 -6.30
C ASN A 98 8.54 2.23 -7.39
N LEU A 99 7.76 1.18 -7.14
CA LEU A 99 7.48 0.15 -8.15
C LEU A 99 6.76 0.71 -9.37
N ILE A 100 5.80 1.63 -9.18
CA ILE A 100 5.14 2.33 -10.30
C ILE A 100 6.16 3.15 -11.07
N HIS A 101 7.01 3.90 -10.38
CA HIS A 101 8.02 4.73 -11.02
C HIS A 101 9.01 3.88 -11.83
N GLU A 102 9.48 2.75 -11.30
CA GLU A 102 10.34 1.81 -12.03
C GLU A 102 9.63 1.24 -13.26
N VAL A 103 8.39 0.77 -13.12
CA VAL A 103 7.60 0.21 -14.24
C VAL A 103 7.32 1.25 -15.32
N LEU A 104 7.00 2.50 -14.93
CA LEU A 104 6.74 3.58 -15.88
C LEU A 104 8.02 4.09 -16.56
N VAL A 105 9.17 4.07 -15.88
CA VAL A 105 10.46 4.45 -16.47
C VAL A 105 10.94 3.41 -17.49
N GLU A 106 10.56 2.13 -17.35
CA GLU A 106 10.86 1.10 -18.35
C GLU A 106 9.98 1.18 -19.61
N GLU A 107 8.91 2.00 -19.62
CA GLU A 107 8.02 2.18 -20.80
C GLU A 107 8.46 3.28 -21.79
N ASP A 108 9.50 4.07 -21.48
CA ASP A 108 10.15 5.06 -22.39
C ASP A 108 11.40 4.49 -23.10
#